data_AF-A0A6M1T279-F1
#
_entry.id   AF-A0A6M1T279-F1
#
_cell.length_a   1.000
_cell.length_b   1.000
_cell.length_c   1.000
_cell.angle_alpha   90.00
_cell.angle_beta   90.00
_cell.angle_gamma   90.00
#
_symmetry.space_group_name_H-M   'P 1'
#
loop_
_entity.id
_entity.type
_entity.pdbx_description
1 polymer ?
#
loop_
_entity_poly.entity_id
_entity_poly.type
_entity_poly.pdbx_seq_one_letter_code
_entity_poly.pdbx_strand_id
1 'polypeptide(L)'
;MSNEIRRDGLASRGRHGSRSVSGQYVGDLSLGTFDELIEAAFRGTFAPTLSITEATAGLTSITTTTSTIVASAGSWIAAGLRVGDVIRLTGHSAAENNDRNLRVTGLTASTITVAETLTAVGAADTAFGISRPKKLLQGLVARSFTFEEHEADIDGSEVFTGVRVGGMQLQMQPNGMCVVTFDLVGRDMQVMTGAQSPYYAAPAEFTSIAMTAVEAKIRVGSGDVLDITSLDLNLNLNASGVPVVGSVVTPEVFTNTGTVEGSITALKQDVSRSQQYLNETELSLHLLFEEQETGAADFCSFYLGNLTLGSATKGEIGTDNGRTQTFSLLTGADQRGGAFDRTTLKFQTSAT
;
A
#
# COMPACT_ATOMS: atom_id res chain seq x y z
N MET A 1 2.97 41.32 -0.28
CA MET A 1 3.04 42.73 -0.73
C MET A 1 3.68 43.54 0.39
N SER A 2 4.54 44.50 0.09
CA SER A 2 5.10 45.37 1.14
C SER A 2 4.02 46.33 1.65
N ASN A 3 3.98 46.57 2.96
CA ASN A 3 3.11 47.60 3.55
C ASN A 3 3.66 49.03 3.34
N GLU A 4 4.83 49.15 2.72
CA GLU A 4 5.42 50.43 2.39
C GLU A 4 4.80 50.99 1.10
N ILE A 5 4.19 52.17 1.20
CA ILE A 5 3.59 52.88 0.06
C ILE A 5 4.64 53.79 -0.55
N ARG A 6 4.90 53.58 -1.85
CA ARG A 6 5.80 54.40 -2.66
C ARG A 6 5.16 55.76 -2.93
N ARG A 7 5.99 56.74 -3.31
CA ARG A 7 5.56 58.13 -3.54
C ARG A 7 4.47 58.28 -4.62
N ASP A 8 4.32 57.29 -5.50
CA ASP A 8 3.27 57.18 -6.51
C ASP A 8 1.94 56.61 -5.97
N GLY A 9 1.84 56.36 -4.66
CA GLY A 9 0.65 55.82 -4.00
C GLY A 9 0.49 54.30 -4.14
N LEU A 10 1.48 53.61 -4.73
CA LEU A 10 1.45 52.17 -4.95
C LEU A 10 2.32 51.43 -3.92
N ALA A 11 1.95 50.20 -3.59
CA ALA A 11 2.77 49.36 -2.72
C ALA A 11 4.17 49.11 -3.31
N SER A 12 5.20 49.01 -2.47
CA SER A 12 6.55 48.62 -2.91
C SER A 12 6.62 47.13 -3.24
N ARG A 13 7.57 46.77 -4.13
CA ARG A 13 7.72 45.39 -4.59
C ARG A 13 8.00 44.46 -3.41
N GLY A 14 7.18 43.42 -3.25
CA GLY A 14 7.41 42.39 -2.25
C GLY A 14 8.75 41.69 -2.46
N ARG A 15 9.41 41.30 -1.37
CA ARG A 15 10.58 40.40 -1.41
C ARG A 15 10.10 38.97 -1.17
N HIS A 16 10.82 37.99 -1.71
CA HIS A 16 10.54 36.58 -1.46
C HIS A 16 10.69 36.25 0.03
N GLY A 17 9.83 35.36 0.51
CA GLY A 17 9.91 34.75 1.83
C GLY A 17 10.77 33.49 1.81
N SER A 18 10.45 32.55 2.70
CA SER A 18 11.03 31.21 2.70
C SER A 18 10.70 30.44 1.41
N ARG A 19 11.60 29.54 1.03
CA ARG A 19 11.44 28.57 -0.04
C ARG A 19 10.79 27.30 0.50
N SER A 20 10.01 26.67 -0.36
CA SER A 20 9.40 25.37 -0.15
C SER A 20 9.19 24.72 -1.51
N VAL A 21 9.31 23.40 -1.57
CA VAL A 21 9.07 22.62 -2.78
C VAL A 21 7.88 21.71 -2.52
N SER A 22 6.98 21.59 -3.49
CA SER A 22 5.89 20.62 -3.48
C SER A 22 5.71 20.07 -4.88
N GLY A 23 5.48 18.76 -4.98
CA GLY A 23 5.23 18.09 -6.25
C GLY A 23 4.53 16.76 -6.03
N GLN A 24 4.20 16.10 -7.12
CA GLN A 24 3.64 14.76 -7.10
C GLN A 24 4.44 13.89 -8.06
N TYR A 25 4.70 12.65 -7.66
CA TYR A 25 5.29 11.64 -8.52
C TYR A 25 4.24 10.58 -8.81
N VAL A 26 3.76 10.55 -10.05
CA VAL A 26 2.72 9.64 -10.52
C VAL A 26 3.39 8.55 -11.34
N GLY A 27 3.09 7.29 -11.02
CA GLY A 27 3.56 6.14 -11.77
C GLY A 27 2.51 5.04 -11.80
N ASP A 28 2.70 4.08 -12.69
CA ASP A 28 1.90 2.87 -12.69
C ASP A 28 2.52 1.87 -11.73
N LEU A 29 1.71 1.33 -10.82
CA LEU A 29 2.14 0.37 -9.82
C LEU A 29 2.84 -0.82 -10.48
N SER A 30 4.11 -1.01 -10.15
CA SER A 30 4.91 -2.13 -10.64
C SER A 30 5.70 -2.74 -9.49
N LEU A 31 6.11 -3.99 -9.66
CA LEU A 31 6.78 -4.74 -8.61
C LEU A 31 8.16 -4.15 -8.31
N GLY A 32 8.42 -3.80 -7.04
CA GLY A 32 9.74 -3.36 -6.54
C GLY A 32 10.15 -1.93 -6.89
N THR A 33 9.65 -1.36 -7.98
CA THR A 33 10.06 -0.02 -8.48
C THR A 33 9.89 1.10 -7.46
N PHE A 34 8.78 1.11 -6.74
CA PHE A 34 8.46 2.20 -5.80
C PHE A 34 8.69 1.80 -4.34
N ASP A 35 9.37 0.69 -4.05
CA ASP A 35 9.51 0.16 -2.69
C ASP A 35 10.10 1.19 -1.73
N GLU A 36 11.09 1.98 -2.13
CA GLU A 36 11.68 3.04 -1.29
C GLU A 36 10.69 4.16 -0.97
N LEU A 37 9.87 4.56 -1.93
CA LEU A 37 8.85 5.60 -1.76
C LEU A 37 7.67 5.09 -0.93
N ILE A 38 7.26 3.83 -1.12
CA ILE A 38 6.24 3.16 -0.30
C ILE A 38 6.77 3.01 1.14
N GLU A 39 8.02 2.60 1.33
CA GLU A 39 8.67 2.49 2.65
C GLU A 39 8.70 3.84 3.37
N ALA A 40 8.97 4.93 2.62
CA ALA A 40 8.93 6.29 3.13
C ALA A 40 7.51 6.75 3.47
N ALA A 41 6.51 6.47 2.63
CA ALA A 41 5.11 6.81 2.88
C ALA A 41 4.57 6.13 4.15
N PHE A 42 4.92 4.86 4.37
CA PHE A 42 4.53 4.14 5.59
C PHE A 42 5.34 4.59 6.82
N ARG A 43 6.46 5.31 6.62
CA ARG A 43 7.46 5.58 7.68
C ARG A 43 7.92 4.30 8.41
N GLY A 44 7.81 3.17 7.73
CA GLY A 44 8.07 1.83 8.27
C GLY A 44 9.46 1.34 7.93
N THR A 45 9.76 0.08 8.22
CA THR A 45 10.90 -0.62 7.62
C THR A 45 10.41 -1.98 7.14
N PHE A 46 10.83 -2.40 5.94
CA PHE A 46 10.48 -3.74 5.45
C PHE A 46 11.03 -4.80 6.41
N ALA A 47 10.13 -5.60 6.96
CA ALA A 47 10.49 -6.84 7.63
C ALA A 47 10.86 -7.87 6.56
N PRO A 48 11.99 -8.59 6.73
CA PRO A 48 12.45 -9.54 5.72
C PRO A 48 11.47 -10.70 5.57
N THR A 49 11.67 -11.47 4.49
CA THR A 49 10.95 -12.72 4.27
C THR A 49 11.09 -13.63 5.49
N LEU A 50 9.95 -14.11 5.98
CA LEU A 50 9.87 -15.02 7.11
C LEU A 50 9.71 -16.43 6.57
N SER A 51 10.65 -17.31 6.92
CA SER A 51 10.59 -18.74 6.60
C SER A 51 10.21 -19.54 7.84
N ILE A 52 9.18 -20.37 7.71
CA ILE A 52 8.64 -21.24 8.74
C ILE A 52 8.77 -22.67 8.22
N THR A 53 9.30 -23.55 9.04
CA THR A 53 9.44 -24.98 8.77
C THR A 53 8.87 -25.78 9.92
N GLU A 54 8.93 -27.11 9.83
CA GLU A 54 8.53 -28.05 10.89
C GLU A 54 9.32 -27.89 12.21
N ALA A 55 10.40 -27.13 12.20
CA ALA A 55 11.19 -26.82 13.40
C ALA A 55 10.79 -25.49 14.06
N THR A 56 9.96 -24.68 13.41
CA THR A 56 9.65 -23.32 13.85
C THR A 56 8.50 -23.32 14.85
N ALA A 57 8.64 -22.63 15.99
CA ALA A 57 7.58 -22.47 16.99
C ALA A 57 6.85 -23.77 17.42
N GLY A 58 7.56 -24.91 17.37
CA GLY A 58 7.04 -26.24 17.72
C GLY A 58 6.05 -26.85 16.73
N LEU A 59 6.01 -26.37 15.49
CA LEU A 59 5.09 -26.83 14.44
C LEU A 59 5.54 -28.18 13.87
N THR A 60 5.09 -29.32 14.39
CA THR A 60 5.65 -30.63 14.00
C THR A 60 5.14 -31.21 12.68
N SER A 61 3.89 -30.93 12.32
CA SER A 61 3.29 -31.42 11.07
C SER A 61 2.04 -30.61 10.73
N ILE A 62 1.60 -30.66 9.47
CA ILE A 62 0.36 -30.03 9.02
C ILE A 62 -0.59 -31.01 8.34
N THR A 63 -1.87 -30.65 8.33
CA THR A 63 -2.90 -31.20 7.45
C THR A 63 -3.61 -30.06 6.74
N THR A 64 -4.22 -30.34 5.59
CA THR A 64 -4.99 -29.34 4.83
C THR A 64 -6.44 -29.78 4.69
N THR A 65 -7.36 -28.82 4.84
CA THR A 65 -8.74 -28.95 4.38
C THR A 65 -8.91 -28.14 3.10
N THR A 66 -10.14 -27.94 2.64
CA THR A 66 -10.44 -27.09 1.47
C THR A 66 -10.04 -25.62 1.66
N SER A 67 -9.98 -25.12 2.89
CA SER A 67 -9.69 -23.70 3.17
C SER A 67 -8.77 -23.45 4.37
N THR A 68 -8.29 -24.51 5.02
CA THR A 68 -7.46 -24.36 6.23
C THR A 68 -6.21 -25.22 6.21
N ILE A 69 -5.13 -24.67 6.76
CA ILE A 69 -3.92 -25.41 7.11
C ILE A 69 -3.92 -25.57 8.63
N VAL A 70 -3.89 -26.81 9.11
CA VAL A 70 -3.98 -27.13 10.54
C VAL A 70 -2.68 -27.75 11.00
N ALA A 71 -2.02 -27.14 11.97
CA ALA A 71 -0.87 -27.72 12.64
C ALA A 71 -1.31 -28.73 13.70
N SER A 72 -0.58 -29.83 13.81
CA SER A 72 -0.79 -30.82 14.87
C SER A 72 -0.31 -30.34 16.25
N ALA A 73 0.68 -29.44 16.28
CA ALA A 73 1.25 -28.83 17.47
C ALA A 73 1.84 -27.45 17.12
N GLY A 74 2.27 -26.70 18.13
CA GLY A 74 2.92 -25.39 17.94
C GLY A 74 1.94 -24.23 17.77
N SER A 75 2.46 -23.07 17.37
CA SER A 75 1.65 -21.85 17.19
C SER A 75 2.08 -21.03 15.98
N TRP A 76 1.18 -20.85 15.00
CA TRP A 76 1.39 -19.96 13.85
C TRP A 76 1.55 -18.50 14.24
N ILE A 77 0.84 -18.07 15.29
CA ILE A 77 0.94 -16.71 15.83
C ILE A 77 2.33 -16.48 16.43
N ALA A 78 2.84 -17.46 17.17
CA ALA A 78 4.20 -17.42 17.73
C ALA A 78 5.28 -17.54 16.64
N ALA A 79 4.99 -18.25 15.55
CA ALA A 79 5.84 -18.30 14.36
C ALA A 79 5.92 -16.96 13.61
N GLY A 80 5.04 -15.99 13.92
CA GLY A 80 5.09 -14.63 13.40
C GLY A 80 4.13 -14.32 12.26
N LEU A 81 3.23 -15.25 11.91
CA LEU A 81 2.17 -15.01 10.92
C LEU A 81 1.06 -14.14 11.51
N ARG A 82 0.43 -13.34 10.65
CA ARG A 82 -0.72 -12.49 11.00
C ARG A 82 -1.78 -12.55 9.91
N VAL A 83 -3.03 -12.24 10.25
CA VAL A 83 -4.11 -12.09 9.26
C VAL A 83 -3.77 -10.95 8.29
N GLY A 84 -4.13 -11.14 7.02
CA GLY A 84 -3.78 -10.23 5.93
C GLY A 84 -2.40 -10.48 5.33
N ASP A 85 -1.59 -11.37 5.91
CA ASP A 85 -0.35 -11.81 5.26
C ASP A 85 -0.68 -12.71 4.07
N VAL A 86 0.13 -12.61 3.01
CA VAL A 86 0.15 -13.53 1.88
C VAL A 86 1.30 -14.51 2.11
N ILE A 87 1.03 -15.81 2.05
CA ILE A 87 2.02 -16.86 2.29
C ILE A 87 2.14 -17.79 1.09
N ARG A 88 3.28 -18.46 0.95
CA ARG A 88 3.49 -19.54 -0.02
C ARG A 88 3.84 -20.82 0.74
N LEU A 89 3.09 -21.88 0.49
CA LEU A 89 3.36 -23.22 1.02
C LEU A 89 4.32 -23.96 0.08
N THR A 90 5.23 -24.74 0.64
CA THR A 90 6.17 -25.60 -0.09
C THR A 90 6.32 -26.93 0.65
N GLY A 91 6.83 -27.95 -0.04
CA GLY A 91 7.10 -29.26 0.56
C GLY A 91 5.86 -30.07 0.94
N HIS A 92 4.65 -29.58 0.68
CA HIS A 92 3.42 -30.29 0.99
C HIS A 92 3.17 -31.46 0.02
N SER A 93 2.60 -32.56 0.52
CA SER A 93 2.40 -33.81 -0.21
C SER A 93 1.44 -33.67 -1.39
N ALA A 94 0.46 -32.77 -1.31
CA ALA A 94 -0.34 -32.35 -2.46
C ALA A 94 0.40 -31.25 -3.22
N ALA A 95 1.03 -31.60 -4.34
CA ALA A 95 1.82 -30.70 -5.17
C ALA A 95 1.04 -29.46 -5.61
N GLU A 96 -0.27 -29.58 -5.82
CA GLU A 96 -1.13 -28.45 -6.18
C GLU A 96 -1.09 -27.34 -5.13
N ASN A 97 -0.98 -27.65 -3.82
CA ASN A 97 -0.98 -26.63 -2.78
C ASN A 97 0.33 -25.84 -2.68
N ASN A 98 1.40 -26.32 -3.31
CA ASN A 98 2.70 -25.69 -3.24
C ASN A 98 2.83 -24.53 -4.24
N ASP A 99 3.75 -23.62 -3.95
CA ASP A 99 4.21 -22.57 -4.86
C ASP A 99 3.07 -21.72 -5.42
N ARG A 100 2.10 -21.39 -4.56
CA ARG A 100 0.99 -20.46 -4.85
C ARG A 100 0.83 -19.44 -3.74
N ASN A 101 0.34 -18.26 -4.09
CA ASN A 101 0.02 -17.22 -3.11
C ASN A 101 -1.28 -17.56 -2.39
N LEU A 102 -1.23 -17.58 -1.05
CA LEU A 102 -2.35 -17.86 -0.17
C LEU A 102 -2.60 -16.66 0.75
N ARG A 103 -3.76 -16.02 0.63
CA ARG A 103 -4.18 -14.86 1.45
C ARG A 103 -4.76 -15.36 2.76
N VAL A 104 -4.11 -15.02 3.88
CA VAL A 104 -4.60 -15.38 5.22
C VAL A 104 -5.78 -14.51 5.61
N THR A 105 -6.96 -15.11 5.76
CA THR A 105 -8.21 -14.43 6.16
C THR A 105 -8.57 -14.65 7.62
N GLY A 106 -8.04 -15.70 8.24
CA GLY A 106 -8.22 -16.00 9.65
C GLY A 106 -7.01 -16.75 10.19
N LEU A 107 -6.67 -16.50 11.45
CA LEU A 107 -5.51 -17.10 12.08
C LEU A 107 -5.79 -17.40 13.54
N THR A 108 -5.56 -18.65 13.95
CA THR A 108 -5.48 -19.08 15.34
C THR A 108 -4.09 -19.66 15.62
N ALA A 109 -3.83 -20.09 16.84
CA ALA A 109 -2.55 -20.75 17.15
C ALA A 109 -2.32 -22.00 16.27
N SER A 110 -3.34 -22.84 16.08
CA SER A 110 -3.22 -24.10 15.35
C SER A 110 -3.68 -24.05 13.89
N THR A 111 -4.45 -23.04 13.49
CA THR A 111 -5.13 -23.04 12.19
C THR A 111 -4.94 -21.74 11.42
N ILE A 112 -4.50 -21.86 10.17
CA ILE A 112 -4.51 -20.80 9.17
C ILE A 112 -5.75 -21.00 8.30
N THR A 113 -6.55 -19.95 8.09
CA THR A 113 -7.66 -19.93 7.12
C THR A 113 -7.24 -19.07 5.94
N VAL A 114 -7.34 -19.62 4.73
CA VAL A 114 -6.93 -18.96 3.49
C VAL A 114 -8.14 -18.64 2.61
N ALA A 115 -8.03 -17.64 1.73
CA ALA A 115 -9.10 -17.30 0.79
C ALA A 115 -9.16 -18.28 -0.39
N GLU A 116 -8.01 -18.81 -0.80
CA GLU A 116 -7.85 -19.72 -1.93
C GLU A 116 -8.28 -21.14 -1.56
N THR A 117 -8.72 -21.90 -2.57
CA THR A 117 -9.08 -23.31 -2.40
C THR A 117 -7.83 -24.18 -2.36
N LEU A 118 -7.71 -24.97 -1.29
CA LEU A 118 -6.66 -25.97 -1.10
C LEU A 118 -7.17 -27.37 -1.41
N THR A 119 -6.26 -28.23 -1.84
CA THR A 119 -6.48 -29.68 -1.95
C THR A 119 -6.35 -30.29 -0.55
N ALA A 120 -7.42 -30.94 -0.09
CA ALA A 120 -7.51 -31.50 1.25
C ALA A 120 -6.63 -32.75 1.39
N VAL A 121 -5.80 -32.77 2.44
CA VAL A 121 -4.95 -33.90 2.81
C VAL A 121 -5.09 -34.13 4.31
N GLY A 122 -5.70 -35.25 4.68
CA GLY A 122 -5.88 -35.65 6.08
C GLY A 122 -4.68 -36.37 6.70
N ALA A 123 -3.70 -36.79 5.89
CA ALA A 123 -2.45 -37.36 6.37
C ALA A 123 -1.53 -36.25 6.89
N ALA A 124 -0.88 -36.48 8.02
CA ALA A 124 0.06 -35.52 8.59
C ALA A 124 1.31 -35.41 7.72
N ASP A 125 1.59 -34.20 7.24
CA ASP A 125 2.79 -33.87 6.50
C ASP A 125 3.84 -33.27 7.43
N THR A 126 5.02 -33.90 7.49
CA THR A 126 6.12 -33.51 8.37
C THR A 126 7.24 -32.73 7.66
N ALA A 127 7.13 -32.48 6.35
CA ALA A 127 8.21 -31.87 5.55
C ALA A 127 7.77 -30.56 4.87
N PHE A 128 6.91 -29.79 5.53
CA PHE A 128 6.33 -28.56 4.98
C PHE A 128 7.21 -27.32 5.23
N GLY A 129 7.17 -26.38 4.30
CA GLY A 129 7.69 -25.03 4.44
C GLY A 129 6.62 -23.99 4.18
N ILE A 130 6.60 -22.91 4.96
CA ILE A 130 5.78 -21.73 4.70
C ILE A 130 6.70 -20.53 4.61
N SER A 131 6.59 -19.77 3.53
CA SER A 131 7.28 -18.48 3.39
C SER A 131 6.27 -17.35 3.37
N ARG A 132 6.59 -16.27 4.08
CA ARG A 132 5.86 -15.00 4.06
C ARG A 132 6.81 -13.94 3.52
N PRO A 133 6.64 -13.46 2.27
CA PRO A 133 7.48 -12.42 1.66
C PRO A 133 7.61 -11.12 2.48
N LYS A 134 8.46 -10.19 2.04
CA LYS A 134 8.75 -8.97 2.81
C LYS A 134 7.47 -8.16 3.07
N LYS A 135 7.28 -7.73 4.32
CA LYS A 135 6.11 -6.95 4.74
C LYS A 135 6.50 -5.59 5.29
N LEU A 136 5.62 -4.62 5.14
CA LEU A 136 5.79 -3.26 5.61
C LEU A 136 4.58 -2.85 6.44
N LEU A 137 4.87 -2.33 7.63
CA LEU A 137 3.89 -1.78 8.56
C LEU A 137 4.18 -0.30 8.78
N GLN A 138 3.16 0.45 9.19
CA GLN A 138 3.34 1.87 9.47
C GLN A 138 4.28 2.07 10.67
N GLY A 139 5.17 3.05 10.57
CA GLY A 139 6.14 3.40 11.61
C GLY A 139 6.33 4.90 11.77
N LEU A 140 7.51 5.27 12.28
CA LEU A 140 7.93 6.66 12.55
C LEU A 140 9.31 6.98 11.97
N VAL A 141 9.86 6.12 11.11
CA VAL A 141 11.16 6.32 10.48
C VAL A 141 11.03 7.40 9.40
N ALA A 142 11.73 8.51 9.60
CA ALA A 142 11.76 9.60 8.64
C ALA A 142 12.85 9.35 7.58
N ARG A 143 12.44 9.25 6.31
CA ARG A 143 13.34 9.19 5.15
C ARG A 143 13.29 10.50 4.38
N SER A 144 14.40 10.89 3.77
CA SER A 144 14.49 12.07 2.90
C SER A 144 15.23 11.73 1.63
N PHE A 145 14.77 12.28 0.53
CA PHE A 145 15.29 12.05 -0.81
C PHE A 145 15.75 13.37 -1.44
N THR A 146 16.50 13.23 -2.51
CA THR A 146 16.85 14.31 -3.43
C THR A 146 16.34 13.92 -4.81
N PHE A 147 15.43 14.71 -5.35
CA PHE A 147 14.89 14.52 -6.70
C PHE A 147 15.59 15.47 -7.66
N GLU A 148 15.73 15.06 -8.92
CA GLU A 148 16.23 15.89 -10.00
C GLU A 148 15.23 15.85 -11.15
N GLU A 149 14.92 17.03 -11.69
CA GLU A 149 14.25 17.19 -12.98
C GLU A 149 15.30 17.67 -13.98
N HIS A 150 15.60 16.82 -14.96
CA HIS A 150 16.58 17.12 -16.01
C HIS A 150 15.89 17.16 -17.37
N GLU A 151 15.97 18.31 -18.01
CA GLU A 151 15.52 18.53 -19.38
C GLU A 151 16.71 18.27 -20.33
N ALA A 152 16.69 17.18 -21.09
CA ALA A 152 17.83 16.76 -21.90
C ALA A 152 18.17 17.71 -23.08
N ASP A 153 17.24 18.59 -23.45
CA ASP A 153 17.41 19.61 -24.48
C ASP A 153 18.03 20.92 -23.94
N ILE A 154 18.06 21.10 -22.62
CA ILE A 154 18.66 22.24 -21.95
C ILE A 154 19.90 21.81 -21.17
N ASP A 155 20.96 22.61 -21.20
CA ASP A 155 22.17 22.39 -20.38
C ASP A 155 21.93 22.81 -18.91
N GLY A 156 20.89 22.24 -18.30
CA GLY A 156 20.45 22.55 -16.95
C GLY A 156 19.57 21.47 -16.33
N SER A 157 19.53 21.45 -15.00
CA SER A 157 18.69 20.56 -14.19
C SER A 157 18.27 21.24 -12.90
N GLU A 158 17.11 20.86 -12.39
CA GLU A 158 16.55 21.36 -11.14
C GLU A 158 16.63 20.27 -10.07
N VAL A 159 17.43 20.51 -9.03
CA VAL A 159 17.67 19.58 -7.92
C VAL A 159 16.87 20.02 -6.70
N PHE A 160 15.97 19.15 -6.27
CA PHE A 160 15.12 19.34 -5.10
C PHE A 160 15.66 18.54 -3.92
N THR A 161 16.03 19.22 -2.83
CA THR A 161 16.73 18.59 -1.70
C THR A 161 15.86 18.50 -0.44
N GLY A 162 16.12 17.46 0.35
CA GLY A 162 15.40 17.23 1.61
C GLY A 162 13.90 17.00 1.39
N VAL A 163 13.56 16.31 0.31
CA VAL A 163 12.20 15.94 -0.05
C VAL A 163 11.75 14.78 0.81
N ARG A 164 10.57 14.90 1.42
CA ARG A 164 9.88 13.80 2.11
C ARG A 164 8.62 13.42 1.34
N VAL A 165 8.29 12.14 1.40
CA VAL A 165 7.00 11.64 0.93
C VAL A 165 5.94 12.06 1.95
N GLY A 166 5.02 12.92 1.53
CA GLY A 166 3.92 13.45 2.32
C GLY A 166 2.66 12.59 2.28
N GLY A 167 2.55 11.69 1.31
CA GLY A 167 1.42 10.78 1.16
C GLY A 167 1.60 9.82 0.00
N MET A 168 0.73 8.82 -0.07
CA MET A 168 0.64 7.86 -1.17
C MET A 168 -0.83 7.56 -1.44
N GLN A 169 -1.22 7.67 -2.70
CA GLN A 169 -2.53 7.28 -3.18
C GLN A 169 -2.40 6.12 -4.17
N LEU A 170 -3.22 5.09 -4.00
CA LEU A 170 -3.44 4.02 -4.95
C LEU A 170 -4.83 4.20 -5.57
N GLN A 171 -4.90 4.30 -6.88
CA GLN A 171 -6.15 4.38 -7.62
C GLN A 171 -6.24 3.21 -8.60
N MET A 172 -7.43 2.64 -8.70
CA MET A 172 -7.72 1.64 -9.72
C MET A 172 -9.06 1.90 -10.38
N GLN A 173 -9.05 1.76 -11.70
CA GLN A 173 -10.22 1.86 -12.55
C GLN A 173 -10.34 0.61 -13.43
N PRO A 174 -11.54 0.23 -13.86
CA PRO A 174 -11.77 -0.99 -14.62
C PRO A 174 -11.07 -0.87 -15.97
N ASN A 175 -10.37 -1.92 -16.38
CA ASN A 175 -9.58 -1.96 -17.61
C ASN A 175 -8.43 -0.92 -17.67
N GLY A 176 -8.12 -0.28 -16.53
CA GLY A 176 -7.01 0.66 -16.39
C GLY A 176 -5.81 0.01 -15.68
N MET A 177 -4.67 0.70 -15.81
CA MET A 177 -3.50 0.42 -15.00
C MET A 177 -3.75 0.89 -13.56
N CYS A 178 -3.13 0.23 -12.59
CA CYS A 178 -3.20 0.68 -11.21
C CYS A 178 -2.23 1.83 -11.02
N VAL A 179 -2.72 3.02 -10.70
CA VAL A 179 -1.90 4.22 -10.59
C VAL A 179 -1.52 4.44 -9.12
N VAL A 180 -0.24 4.66 -8.87
CA VAL A 180 0.28 5.11 -7.57
C VAL A 180 0.77 6.55 -7.68
N THR A 181 0.32 7.40 -6.77
CA THR A 181 0.73 8.81 -6.69
C THR A 181 1.39 9.05 -5.35
N PHE A 182 2.60 9.61 -5.35
CA PHE A 182 3.31 10.02 -4.15
C PHE A 182 3.32 11.54 -4.06
N ASP A 183 2.82 12.07 -2.95
CA ASP A 183 2.92 13.50 -2.66
C ASP A 183 4.31 13.81 -2.10
N LEU A 184 5.00 14.80 -2.65
CA LEU A 184 6.36 15.16 -2.30
C LEU A 184 6.42 16.57 -1.74
N VAL A 185 7.10 16.74 -0.60
CA VAL A 185 7.31 18.04 0.05
C VAL A 185 8.80 18.20 0.35
N GLY A 186 9.44 19.22 -0.22
CA GLY A 186 10.87 19.48 -0.11
C GLY A 186 11.22 20.82 0.53
N ARG A 187 12.50 20.94 0.93
CA ARG A 187 13.01 22.11 1.65
C ARG A 187 13.49 23.21 0.73
N ASP A 188 14.24 22.86 -0.31
CA ASP A 188 14.90 23.81 -1.19
C ASP A 188 15.04 23.23 -2.60
N MET A 189 15.27 24.14 -3.54
CA MET A 189 15.48 23.87 -4.94
C MET A 189 16.77 24.57 -5.37
N GLN A 190 17.60 23.88 -6.14
CA GLN A 190 18.82 24.40 -6.71
C GLN A 190 18.86 24.12 -8.21
N VAL A 191 19.20 25.13 -9.00
CA VAL A 191 19.40 24.97 -10.44
C VAL A 191 20.87 24.66 -10.68
N MET A 192 21.15 23.54 -11.34
CA MET A 192 22.47 23.13 -11.81
C MET A 192 22.59 23.46 -13.30
N THR A 193 23.79 23.83 -13.75
CA THR A 193 24.07 24.21 -15.14
C THR A 193 25.45 23.74 -15.58
N GLY A 194 25.65 23.53 -16.88
CA GLY A 194 26.95 23.12 -17.43
C GLY A 194 27.41 21.78 -16.86
N ALA A 195 28.70 21.65 -16.52
CA ALA A 195 29.30 20.39 -16.06
C ALA A 195 28.72 19.81 -14.73
N GLN A 196 27.84 20.54 -14.05
CA GLN A 196 27.13 20.05 -12.86
C GLN A 196 25.75 19.44 -13.18
N SER A 197 25.33 19.49 -14.45
CA SER A 197 24.08 18.94 -14.97
C SER A 197 24.37 17.81 -15.97
N PRO A 198 23.68 16.65 -15.88
CA PRO A 198 22.78 16.25 -14.80
C PRO A 198 23.54 15.97 -13.49
N TYR A 199 22.88 16.20 -12.35
CA TYR A 199 23.38 15.88 -11.01
C TYR A 199 23.52 14.37 -10.83
N TYR A 200 22.54 13.60 -11.32
CA TYR A 200 22.60 12.15 -11.42
C TYR A 200 23.02 11.71 -12.83
N ALA A 201 24.27 11.28 -12.95
CA ALA A 201 24.89 10.98 -14.25
C ALA A 201 24.47 9.64 -14.90
N ALA A 202 23.77 8.76 -14.17
CA ALA A 202 23.39 7.42 -14.66
C ALA A 202 22.16 6.85 -13.93
N PRO A 203 20.95 7.40 -14.17
CA PRO A 203 19.73 6.76 -13.67
C PRO A 203 19.53 5.39 -14.32
N ALA A 204 19.15 4.38 -13.53
CA ALA A 204 18.82 3.06 -14.03
C ALA A 204 17.40 3.04 -14.59
N GLU A 205 17.18 2.35 -15.71
CA GLU A 205 15.84 2.12 -16.25
C GLU A 205 15.09 1.05 -15.45
N PHE A 206 13.78 1.23 -15.30
CA PHE A 206 12.91 0.23 -14.72
C PHE A 206 12.63 -0.89 -15.72
N THR A 207 12.69 -2.14 -15.27
CA THR A 207 12.39 -3.33 -16.11
C THR A 207 11.08 -4.01 -15.74
N SER A 208 10.42 -3.55 -14.66
CA SER A 208 9.17 -4.13 -14.15
C SER A 208 7.97 -3.74 -15.02
N ILE A 209 7.03 -4.66 -15.21
CA ILE A 209 5.78 -4.39 -15.92
C ILE A 209 4.77 -3.77 -14.96
N ALA A 210 3.98 -2.82 -15.46
CA ALA A 210 2.91 -2.20 -14.70
C ALA A 210 1.73 -3.17 -14.49
N MET A 211 1.21 -3.17 -13.27
CA MET A 211 0.09 -4.02 -12.86
C MET A 211 -1.25 -3.40 -13.29
N THR A 212 -2.18 -4.26 -13.72
CA THR A 212 -3.50 -3.81 -14.17
C THR A 212 -4.59 -4.15 -13.16
N ALA A 213 -5.68 -3.40 -13.19
CA ALA A 213 -6.83 -3.66 -12.33
C ALA A 213 -7.52 -5.00 -12.65
N VAL A 214 -7.31 -5.56 -13.85
CA VAL A 214 -7.88 -6.85 -14.28
C VAL A 214 -7.24 -8.03 -13.54
N GLU A 215 -5.98 -7.89 -13.15
CA GLU A 215 -5.22 -8.92 -12.43
C GLU A 215 -5.39 -8.82 -10.91
N ALA A 216 -6.09 -7.78 -10.43
CA ALA A 216 -6.29 -7.55 -9.01
C ALA A 216 -7.36 -8.48 -8.42
N LYS A 217 -6.99 -9.26 -7.41
CA LYS A 217 -7.92 -10.03 -6.59
C LYS A 217 -8.36 -9.19 -5.40
N ILE A 218 -9.60 -8.70 -5.44
CA ILE A 218 -10.18 -7.86 -4.39
C ILE A 218 -11.11 -8.66 -3.49
N ARG A 219 -10.91 -8.56 -2.18
CA ARG A 219 -11.78 -9.17 -1.16
C ARG A 219 -12.25 -8.13 -0.17
N VAL A 220 -13.57 -8.09 0.08
CA VAL A 220 -14.18 -7.18 1.06
C VAL A 220 -14.99 -8.00 2.07
N GLY A 221 -14.44 -8.12 3.29
CA GLY A 221 -14.95 -8.99 4.34
C GLY A 221 -14.72 -10.46 4.03
N SER A 222 -15.78 -11.27 4.10
CA SER A 222 -15.71 -12.72 3.93
C SER A 222 -15.85 -13.22 2.49
N GLY A 223 -15.98 -12.33 1.51
CA GLY A 223 -16.19 -12.70 0.10
C GLY A 223 -15.30 -11.91 -0.86
N ASP A 224 -14.85 -12.57 -1.91
CA ASP A 224 -14.16 -11.94 -3.03
C ASP A 224 -15.21 -11.20 -3.88
N VAL A 225 -14.90 -9.95 -4.26
CA VAL A 225 -15.84 -9.06 -4.95
C VAL A 225 -15.29 -8.77 -6.34
N LEU A 226 -16.06 -9.13 -7.37
CA LEU A 226 -15.67 -8.97 -8.78
C LEU A 226 -16.27 -7.70 -9.42
N ASP A 227 -17.26 -7.08 -8.79
CA ASP A 227 -18.09 -6.02 -9.41
C ASP A 227 -17.67 -4.59 -9.05
N ILE A 228 -16.40 -4.40 -8.67
CA ILE A 228 -15.86 -3.09 -8.29
C ILE A 228 -15.54 -2.31 -9.56
N THR A 229 -16.08 -1.09 -9.64
CA THR A 229 -15.89 -0.18 -10.77
C THR A 229 -14.90 0.94 -10.47
N SER A 230 -14.52 1.15 -9.23
CA SER A 230 -13.35 1.97 -8.87
C SER A 230 -12.96 1.69 -7.42
N LEU A 231 -11.67 1.82 -7.13
CA LEU A 231 -11.20 1.83 -5.75
C LEU A 231 -10.07 2.83 -5.62
N ASP A 232 -10.15 3.61 -4.55
CA ASP A 232 -9.16 4.61 -4.18
C ASP A 232 -8.75 4.36 -2.73
N LEU A 233 -7.46 4.32 -2.49
CA LEU A 233 -6.86 4.20 -1.17
C LEU A 233 -5.83 5.31 -1.01
N ASN A 234 -5.96 6.11 0.03
CA ASN A 234 -5.09 7.25 0.29
C ASN A 234 -4.47 7.16 1.69
N LEU A 235 -3.15 7.27 1.76
CA LEU A 235 -2.37 7.45 2.98
C LEU A 235 -1.79 8.86 2.95
N ASN A 236 -2.25 9.74 3.83
CA ASN A 236 -1.77 11.12 3.89
C ASN A 236 -1.07 11.36 5.23
N LEU A 237 0.18 11.84 5.21
CA LEU A 237 0.96 12.19 6.40
C LEU A 237 0.90 13.69 6.74
N ASN A 238 0.15 14.47 5.97
CA ASN A 238 -0.02 15.92 6.13
C ASN A 238 1.34 16.63 6.26
N ALA A 239 2.29 16.26 5.39
CA ALA A 239 3.65 16.75 5.50
C ALA A 239 3.75 18.25 5.19
N SER A 240 4.52 18.98 5.99
CA SER A 240 4.64 20.43 5.83
C SER A 240 5.98 20.94 6.35
N GLY A 241 6.55 21.92 5.65
CA GLY A 241 7.71 22.67 6.09
C GLY A 241 7.31 23.90 6.90
N VAL A 242 8.03 24.16 8.01
CA VAL A 242 7.78 25.35 8.84
C VAL A 242 8.88 26.40 8.60
N PRO A 243 8.53 27.60 8.11
CA PRO A 243 9.50 28.65 7.88
C PRO A 243 9.99 29.25 9.21
N VAL A 244 11.29 29.57 9.28
CA VAL A 244 11.93 30.16 10.46
C VAL A 244 12.51 31.53 10.16
N VAL A 245 12.53 32.39 11.17
CA VAL A 245 13.11 33.74 11.05
C VAL A 245 14.62 33.63 10.83
N GLY A 246 15.13 34.36 9.83
CA GLY A 246 16.57 34.42 9.54
C GLY A 246 17.08 33.34 8.59
N SER A 247 16.21 32.45 8.09
CA SER A 247 16.53 31.50 7.03
C SER A 247 15.55 31.64 5.86
N VAL A 248 16.06 31.47 4.65
CA VAL A 248 15.22 31.32 3.45
C VAL A 248 14.81 29.87 3.21
N VAL A 249 15.37 28.92 3.96
CA VAL A 249 15.06 27.49 3.85
C VAL A 249 14.44 27.00 5.14
N THR A 250 13.40 26.16 5.01
CA THR A 250 12.82 25.43 6.13
C THR A 250 13.86 24.43 6.69
N PRO A 251 14.10 24.38 8.02
CA PRO A 251 15.07 23.45 8.59
C PRO A 251 14.77 21.98 8.25
N GLU A 252 13.50 21.60 8.35
CA GLU A 252 13.01 20.23 8.14
C GLU A 252 11.55 20.21 7.68
N VAL A 253 11.20 19.23 6.85
CA VAL A 253 9.80 18.94 6.50
C VAL A 253 9.24 17.97 7.54
N PHE A 254 8.18 18.34 8.24
CA PHE A 254 7.58 17.48 9.27
C PHE A 254 6.50 16.61 8.66
N THR A 255 6.48 15.33 9.02
CA THR A 255 5.33 14.46 8.75
C THR A 255 4.44 14.48 9.99
N ASN A 256 3.19 14.89 9.82
CA ASN A 256 2.24 15.07 10.91
C ASN A 256 1.45 13.77 11.15
N THR A 257 0.29 13.89 11.79
CA THR A 257 -0.64 12.78 11.99
C THR A 257 -1.07 12.22 10.64
N GLY A 258 -0.83 10.93 10.45
CA GLY A 258 -1.21 10.21 9.25
C GLY A 258 -2.68 9.81 9.28
N THR A 259 -3.37 9.93 8.16
CA THR A 259 -4.73 9.43 7.94
C THR A 259 -4.73 8.41 6.80
N VAL A 260 -5.56 7.37 6.93
CA VAL A 260 -5.82 6.40 5.87
C VAL A 260 -7.28 6.50 5.50
N GLU A 261 -7.54 6.82 4.26
CA GLU A 261 -8.89 7.02 3.72
C GLU A 261 -9.04 6.17 2.47
N GLY A 262 -10.27 5.80 2.13
CA GLY A 262 -10.52 5.13 0.87
C GLY A 262 -11.97 5.19 0.46
N SER A 263 -12.21 4.89 -0.81
CA SER A 263 -13.55 4.75 -1.37
C SER A 263 -13.61 3.55 -2.31
N ILE A 264 -14.74 2.85 -2.27
CA ILE A 264 -15.03 1.74 -3.18
C ILE A 264 -16.34 2.07 -3.89
N THR A 265 -16.31 2.02 -5.22
CA THR A 265 -17.52 2.04 -6.04
C THR A 265 -17.73 0.67 -6.66
N ALA A 266 -18.92 0.12 -6.53
CA ALA A 266 -19.29 -1.17 -7.10
C ALA A 266 -20.67 -1.13 -7.74
N LEU A 267 -20.94 -2.07 -8.65
CA LEU A 267 -22.29 -2.28 -9.17
C LEU A 267 -23.20 -2.81 -8.05
N LYS A 268 -24.38 -2.21 -7.92
CA LYS A 268 -25.35 -2.59 -6.90
C LYS A 268 -26.07 -3.88 -7.30
N GLN A 269 -25.58 -5.00 -6.79
CA GLN A 269 -26.22 -6.31 -7.00
C GLN A 269 -27.32 -6.59 -5.96
N ASP A 270 -27.08 -6.28 -4.69
CA ASP A 270 -28.00 -6.61 -3.61
C ASP A 270 -28.18 -5.47 -2.58
N VAL A 271 -28.84 -5.78 -1.47
CA VAL A 271 -29.01 -4.87 -0.32
C VAL A 271 -28.10 -5.21 0.87
N SER A 272 -27.32 -6.30 0.83
CA SER A 272 -26.47 -6.74 1.95
C SER A 272 -25.40 -5.71 2.29
N ARG A 273 -24.78 -5.07 1.28
CA ARG A 273 -23.82 -3.97 1.51
C ARG A 273 -24.46 -2.75 2.19
N SER A 274 -25.73 -2.49 1.88
CA SER A 274 -26.49 -1.44 2.58
C SER A 274 -26.86 -1.85 4.00
N GLN A 275 -27.12 -3.14 4.27
CA GLN A 275 -27.32 -3.65 5.63
C GLN A 275 -26.04 -3.64 6.45
N GLN A 276 -24.89 -4.02 5.87
CA GLN A 276 -23.58 -3.94 6.51
C GLN A 276 -23.23 -2.49 6.88
N TYR A 277 -23.58 -1.53 6.03
CA TYR A 277 -23.48 -0.11 6.32
C TYR A 277 -24.35 0.28 7.53
N LEU A 278 -25.65 -0.06 7.52
CA LEU A 278 -26.57 0.27 8.62
C LEU A 278 -26.19 -0.39 9.95
N ASN A 279 -25.61 -1.59 9.91
CA ASN A 279 -25.18 -2.33 11.08
C ASN A 279 -23.75 -1.99 11.53
N GLU A 280 -23.06 -1.07 10.85
CA GLU A 280 -21.66 -0.74 11.10
C GLU A 280 -20.77 -1.99 11.20
N THR A 281 -21.00 -2.95 10.31
CA THR A 281 -20.27 -4.23 10.35
C THR A 281 -18.79 -4.01 10.10
N GLU A 282 -17.95 -4.56 10.98
CA GLU A 282 -16.50 -4.54 10.80
C GLU A 282 -16.10 -5.47 9.64
N LEU A 283 -15.39 -4.92 8.66
CA LEU A 283 -14.93 -5.59 7.45
C LEU A 283 -13.41 -5.47 7.33
N SER A 284 -12.84 -6.26 6.42
CA SER A 284 -11.46 -6.13 5.97
C SER A 284 -11.41 -5.93 4.45
N LEU A 285 -10.36 -5.29 3.94
CA LEU A 285 -10.09 -5.14 2.52
C LEU A 285 -8.75 -5.80 2.22
N HIS A 286 -8.75 -6.77 1.30
CA HIS A 286 -7.53 -7.34 0.73
C HIS A 286 -7.47 -6.97 -0.74
N LEU A 287 -6.36 -6.32 -1.12
CA LEU A 287 -6.00 -6.04 -2.49
C LEU A 287 -4.73 -6.83 -2.77
N LEU A 288 -4.80 -7.74 -3.73
CA LEU A 288 -3.66 -8.54 -4.17
C LEU A 288 -3.53 -8.36 -5.68
N PHE A 289 -2.40 -7.83 -6.12
CA PHE A 289 -2.04 -7.70 -7.52
C PHE A 289 -0.98 -8.75 -7.81
N GLU A 290 -1.21 -9.61 -8.79
CA GLU A 290 -0.31 -10.67 -9.18
C GLU A 290 0.08 -10.51 -10.65
N GLU A 291 1.32 -10.81 -10.99
CA GLU A 291 1.75 -10.91 -12.38
C GLU A 291 1.13 -12.16 -13.05
N GLN A 292 0.91 -12.11 -14.36
CA GLN A 292 0.38 -13.23 -15.15
C GLN A 292 1.47 -14.29 -15.39
N GLU A 293 1.87 -14.97 -14.33
CA GLU A 293 2.83 -16.07 -14.35
C GLU A 293 2.16 -17.33 -13.80
N THR A 294 2.55 -18.50 -14.32
CA THR A 294 2.08 -19.78 -13.78
C THR A 294 2.86 -20.15 -12.52
N GLY A 295 2.17 -20.39 -11.39
CA GLY A 295 2.80 -20.85 -10.15
C GLY A 295 2.93 -19.75 -9.10
N ALA A 296 4.13 -19.56 -8.54
CA ALA A 296 4.41 -18.63 -7.46
C ALA A 296 4.50 -17.19 -7.97
N ALA A 297 3.42 -16.71 -8.60
CA ALA A 297 3.33 -15.42 -9.23
C ALA A 297 3.80 -14.32 -8.29
N ASP A 298 4.61 -13.41 -8.81
CA ASP A 298 5.05 -12.26 -8.06
C ASP A 298 3.88 -11.29 -7.82
N PHE A 299 3.91 -10.64 -6.66
CA PHE A 299 2.76 -9.89 -6.19
C PHE A 299 3.14 -8.66 -5.39
N CYS A 300 2.20 -7.72 -5.36
CA CYS A 300 2.11 -6.71 -4.32
C CYS A 300 0.72 -6.71 -3.71
N SER A 301 0.61 -6.39 -2.43
CA SER A 301 -0.66 -6.45 -1.73
C SER A 301 -0.81 -5.35 -0.70
N PHE A 302 -2.03 -4.84 -0.60
CA PHE A 302 -2.46 -3.88 0.41
C PHE A 302 -3.58 -4.51 1.23
N TYR A 303 -3.45 -4.43 2.55
CA TYR A 303 -4.43 -4.99 3.48
C TYR A 303 -4.86 -3.95 4.51
N LEU A 304 -6.17 -3.77 4.63
CA LEU A 304 -6.80 -3.00 5.69
C LEU A 304 -7.62 -3.95 6.55
N GLY A 305 -7.23 -4.11 7.82
CA GLY A 305 -7.82 -5.11 8.70
C GLY A 305 -9.14 -4.70 9.34
N ASN A 306 -9.29 -3.42 9.66
CA ASN A 306 -10.44 -2.88 10.37
C ASN A 306 -11.01 -1.67 9.59
N LEU A 307 -12.11 -1.92 8.89
CA LEU A 307 -12.87 -0.86 8.23
C LEU A 307 -14.38 -1.04 8.46
N THR A 308 -15.10 0.08 8.47
CA THR A 308 -16.56 0.11 8.33
C THR A 308 -16.93 1.01 7.14
N LEU A 309 -18.14 0.83 6.61
CA LEU A 309 -18.65 1.67 5.54
C LEU A 309 -19.16 2.99 6.15
N GLY A 310 -18.61 4.12 5.72
CA GLY A 310 -18.92 5.45 6.26
C GLY A 310 -20.03 6.21 5.53
N SER A 311 -20.30 5.83 4.28
CA SER A 311 -21.40 6.38 3.49
C SER A 311 -21.88 5.34 2.48
N ALA A 312 -23.08 5.53 1.94
CA ALA A 312 -23.69 4.63 0.98
C ALA A 312 -24.46 5.42 -0.09
N THR A 313 -23.74 6.07 -1.00
CA THR A 313 -24.31 6.89 -2.07
C THR A 313 -24.66 6.00 -3.25
N LYS A 314 -25.89 6.11 -3.76
CA LYS A 314 -26.37 5.31 -4.90
C LYS A 314 -26.44 6.19 -6.14
N GLY A 315 -26.07 5.65 -7.29
CA GLY A 315 -26.32 6.28 -8.58
C GLY A 315 -27.81 6.56 -8.79
N GLU A 316 -28.10 7.48 -9.71
CA GLU A 316 -29.47 7.85 -10.09
C GLU A 316 -30.24 6.65 -10.67
N ILE A 317 -31.57 6.70 -10.62
CA ILE A 317 -32.43 5.68 -11.20
C ILE A 317 -32.77 6.09 -12.63
N GLY A 318 -32.57 5.20 -13.60
CA GLY A 318 -32.98 5.41 -14.99
C GLY A 318 -31.89 5.89 -15.94
N THR A 319 -30.63 5.88 -15.52
CA THR A 319 -29.48 6.08 -16.41
C THR A 319 -29.23 4.84 -17.26
N ASP A 320 -28.73 5.01 -18.47
CA ASP A 320 -28.18 3.91 -19.26
C ASP A 320 -26.98 3.34 -18.48
N ASN A 321 -26.93 2.00 -18.28
CA ASN A 321 -26.02 1.20 -17.43
C ASN A 321 -26.55 0.75 -16.05
N GLY A 322 -25.87 -0.26 -15.49
CA GLY A 322 -26.14 -0.79 -14.15
C GLY A 322 -25.92 0.25 -13.06
N ARG A 323 -26.80 0.27 -12.06
CA ARG A 323 -26.73 1.23 -10.96
C ARG A 323 -25.52 0.98 -10.08
N THR A 324 -24.67 1.97 -9.88
CA THR A 324 -23.52 1.91 -8.98
C THR A 324 -23.88 2.34 -7.55
N GLN A 325 -23.07 1.90 -6.60
CA GLN A 325 -23.08 2.37 -5.22
C GLN A 325 -21.65 2.64 -4.77
N THR A 326 -21.41 3.85 -4.25
CA THR A 326 -20.13 4.31 -3.72
C THR A 326 -20.19 4.32 -2.19
N PHE A 327 -19.15 3.75 -1.57
CA PHE A 327 -18.95 3.73 -0.14
C PHE A 327 -17.62 4.38 0.20
N SER A 328 -17.63 5.37 1.10
CA SER A 328 -16.40 5.79 1.79
C SER A 328 -16.05 4.77 2.87
N LEU A 329 -14.75 4.59 3.11
CA LEU A 329 -14.23 3.67 4.12
C LEU A 329 -13.82 4.47 5.36
N LEU A 330 -14.35 4.07 6.51
CA LEU A 330 -13.84 4.51 7.81
C LEU A 330 -12.86 3.46 8.27
N THR A 331 -11.60 3.84 8.44
CA THR A 331 -10.52 2.90 8.73
C THR A 331 -10.00 3.11 10.15
N GLY A 332 -9.54 2.03 10.77
CA GLY A 332 -8.96 2.06 12.11
C GLY A 332 -7.82 1.05 12.24
N ALA A 333 -7.03 1.22 13.30
CA ALA A 333 -6.05 0.20 13.65
C ALA A 333 -6.76 -1.08 14.08
N ASP A 334 -6.28 -2.23 13.61
CA ASP A 334 -6.79 -3.51 14.08
C ASP A 334 -6.22 -3.84 15.47
N GLN A 335 -7.11 -3.94 16.46
CA GLN A 335 -6.76 -4.19 17.86
C GLN A 335 -7.31 -5.52 18.38
N ARG A 336 -7.80 -6.41 17.50
CA ARG A 336 -8.50 -7.64 17.86
C ARG A 336 -7.63 -8.76 18.44
N GLY A 337 -6.33 -8.49 18.65
CA GLY A 337 -5.41 -9.36 19.39
C GLY A 337 -4.19 -9.81 18.59
N GLY A 338 -3.45 -10.78 19.13
CA GLY A 338 -2.14 -11.19 18.59
C GLY A 338 -2.16 -11.84 17.20
N ALA A 339 -3.34 -12.24 16.70
CA ALA A 339 -3.51 -12.77 15.35
C ALA A 339 -3.45 -11.68 14.26
N PHE A 340 -3.65 -10.41 14.63
CA PHE A 340 -3.66 -9.27 13.73
C PHE A 340 -2.43 -8.37 13.97
N ASP A 341 -1.93 -7.74 12.91
CA ASP A 341 -0.92 -6.68 13.08
C ASP A 341 -1.63 -5.41 13.57
N ARG A 342 -1.02 -4.70 14.52
CA ARG A 342 -1.56 -3.44 15.06
C ARG A 342 -1.31 -2.28 14.09
N THR A 343 -1.93 -2.32 12.93
CA THR A 343 -1.82 -1.31 11.87
C THR A 343 -3.19 -1.07 11.22
N THR A 344 -3.36 0.10 10.62
CA THR A 344 -4.53 0.41 9.78
C THR A 344 -4.34 -0.14 8.37
N LEU A 345 -3.12 0.03 7.83
CA LEU A 345 -2.72 -0.41 6.50
C LEU A 345 -1.44 -1.25 6.58
N LYS A 346 -1.42 -2.34 5.84
CA LYS A 346 -0.27 -3.23 5.66
C LYS A 346 0.05 -3.32 4.18
N PHE A 347 1.33 -3.30 3.85
CA PHE A 347 1.82 -3.60 2.51
C PHE A 347 2.69 -4.85 2.55
N GLN A 348 2.61 -5.68 1.52
CA GLN A 348 3.49 -6.85 1.37
C GLN A 348 3.76 -7.07 -0.11
N THR A 349 5.01 -7.40 -0.45
CA THR A 349 5.43 -7.67 -1.83
C THR A 349 6.38 -8.86 -1.89
N SER A 350 6.40 -9.56 -3.03
CA SER A 350 7.38 -10.60 -3.33
C SER A 350 8.66 -10.08 -3.98
N ALA A 351 8.73 -8.78 -4.31
CA ALA A 351 9.93 -8.15 -4.81
C ALA A 351 11.13 -8.45 -3.90
N THR A 352 12.28 -8.71 -4.50
CA THR A 352 13.53 -8.91 -3.74
C THR A 352 14.14 -7.60 -3.27
#